data_AF-A0A972ZHI0-F1
#
_entry.id   AF-A0A972ZHI0-F1
#
_cell.length_a   1.000
_cell.length_b   1.000
_cell.length_c   1.000
_cell.angle_alpha   90.00
_cell.angle_beta   90.00
_cell.angle_gamma   90.00
#
_symmetry.space_group_name_H-M   'P 1'
#
loop_
_entity.id
_entity.type
_entity.pdbx_description
1 polymer ?
#
loop_
_entity_poly.entity_id
_entity_poly.type
_entity_poly.pdbx_seq_one_letter_code
_entity_poly.pdbx_strand_id
1 'polypeptide(L)' 'GRVIDTPGIREFSLSGISRENLRFYFSEFLPFMPECAFSSCSHTVEPGCAVRDAVESGLIQPSRYESYLLLLESLEEDD' A
#
# COMPACT_ATOMS: atom_id res chain seq x y z
N GLY A 1 -31.17 -1.62 16.66
CA GLY A 1 -29.98 -1.58 15.79
C GLY A 1 -30.43 -1.48 14.34
N ARG A 2 -29.67 -0.80 13.49
CA ARG A 2 -29.88 -0.85 12.03
C ARG A 2 -28.73 -1.67 11.44
N VAL A 3 -29.07 -2.69 10.67
CA VAL A 3 -28.12 -3.45 9.87
C VAL A 3 -28.15 -2.85 8.48
N ILE A 4 -26.99 -2.45 7.98
CA ILE A 4 -26.83 -2.00 6.60
C ILE A 4 -26.40 -3.24 5.82
N ASP A 5 -27.26 -3.69 4.90
CA ASP A 5 -26.98 -4.80 4.00
C ASP A 5 -26.42 -4.19 2.70
N THR A 6 -25.09 -4.22 2.54
CA THR A 6 -24.45 -3.79 1.29
C THR A 6 -24.48 -4.96 0.30
N PRO A 7 -25.19 -4.86 -0.84
CA PRO A 7 -25.12 -5.88 -1.88
C PRO A 7 -23.67 -6.05 -2.34
N GLY A 8 -23.26 -7.29 -2.58
CA GLY A 8 -21.86 -7.67 -2.82
C GLY A 8 -21.13 -6.70 -3.73
N ILE A 9 -20.16 -5.97 -3.16
CA ILE A 9 -19.31 -5.03 -3.88
C ILE A 9 -18.50 -5.82 -4.89
N ARG A 10 -18.74 -5.56 -6.18
CA ARG A 10 -18.06 -6.22 -7.31
C ARG A 10 -16.90 -5.39 -7.86
N GLU A 11 -16.87 -4.10 -7.57
CA GLU A 11 -15.88 -3.16 -8.06
C GLU A 11 -15.72 -2.06 -7.00
N PHE A 12 -14.49 -1.88 -6.51
CA PHE A 12 -14.12 -0.78 -5.62
C PHE A 12 -13.43 0.26 -6.50
N SER A 13 -14.05 1.42 -6.69
CA SER A 13 -13.34 2.54 -7.29
C SER A 13 -12.50 3.21 -6.20
N LEU A 14 -11.18 3.23 -6.38
CA LEU A 14 -10.22 3.93 -5.49
C LEU A 14 -10.18 5.44 -5.78
N SER A 15 -11.24 5.98 -6.39
CA SER A 15 -11.30 7.38 -6.82
C SER A 15 -11.08 8.33 -5.63
N GLY A 16 -9.96 9.05 -5.66
CA GLY A 16 -9.53 9.98 -4.61
C GLY A 16 -8.33 9.51 -3.78
N ILE A 17 -7.83 8.29 -3.97
CA ILE A 17 -6.55 7.86 -3.39
C ILE A 17 -5.44 8.18 -4.39
N SER A 18 -4.55 9.09 -4.01
CA SER A 18 -3.34 9.32 -4.79
C SER A 18 -2.30 8.22 -4.52
N ARG A 19 -1.46 7.95 -5.52
CA ARG A 19 -0.34 7.02 -5.44
C ARG A 19 0.58 7.28 -4.23
N GLU A 20 0.86 8.56 -3.95
CA GLU A 20 1.64 8.97 -2.77
C GLU A 20 0.94 8.69 -1.44
N ASN A 21 -0.39 8.73 -1.42
CA ASN A 21 -1.17 8.48 -0.22
C ASN A 21 -1.37 6.98 0.04
N LEU A 22 -1.29 6.13 -0.99
CA LEU A 22 -1.53 4.69 -0.88
C LEU A 22 -0.68 4.05 0.22
N ARG A 23 0.61 4.41 0.30
CA ARG A 23 1.56 3.87 1.29
C ARG A 23 1.13 4.09 2.75
N PHE A 24 0.36 5.15 3.04
CA PHE A 24 -0.11 5.43 4.39
C PHE A 24 -1.32 4.59 4.81
N TYR A 25 -2.01 3.94 3.85
CA TYR A 25 -3.14 3.05 4.14
C TYR A 25 -2.70 1.62 4.49
N PHE A 26 -1.43 1.30 4.34
CA PHE A 26 -0.83 0.04 4.78
C PHE A 26 -0.21 0.22 6.16
N SER A 27 -0.97 -0.14 7.20
CA SER A 27 -0.56 0.02 8.60
C SER A 27 0.76 -0.66 8.93
N GLU A 28 1.05 -1.76 8.26
CA GLU A 28 2.27 -2.56 8.39
C GLU A 28 3.52 -1.80 7.91
N PHE A 29 3.36 -0.79 7.04
CA PHE A 29 4.48 -0.02 6.51
C PHE A 29 4.87 1.12 7.45
N LEU A 30 3.89 1.71 8.16
CA LEU A 30 4.06 2.90 9.00
C LEU A 30 5.26 2.83 9.97
N PRO A 31 5.56 1.70 10.64
CA PRO A 31 6.71 1.60 11.53
C PRO A 31 8.06 1.70 10.79
N PHE A 32 8.12 1.28 9.53
CA PHE A 32 9.35 1.21 8.74
C PHE A 32 9.55 2.43 7.83
N MET A 33 8.48 3.18 7.51
CA MET A 33 8.57 4.38 6.67
C MET A 33 9.62 5.41 7.14
N PRO A 34 9.80 5.69 8.46
CA PRO A 34 10.83 6.62 8.92
C PRO A 34 12.26 6.15 8.68
N GLU A 35 12.46 4.84 8.48
CA GLU A 35 13.78 4.23 8.24
C GLU A 35 14.13 4.15 6.75
N CYS A 36 13.20 4.53 5.86
CA CYS A 36 13.50 4.63 4.44
C CYS A 36 14.56 5.70 4.16
N ALA A 37 15.46 5.42 3.22
CA ALA A 37 16.48 6.37 2.78
C ALA A 37 15.90 7.66 2.16
N PHE A 38 14.66 7.61 1.67
CA PHE A 38 13.97 8.74 1.05
C PHE A 38 12.64 9.03 1.74
N SER A 39 12.36 10.31 2.01
CA SER A 39 11.07 10.75 2.57
C SER A 39 9.90 10.56 1.61
N SER A 40 10.17 10.52 0.31
CA SER A 40 9.19 10.29 -0.75
C SER A 40 9.24 8.86 -1.30
N CYS A 41 9.78 7.90 -0.54
CA CYS A 41 9.89 6.51 -0.98
C CYS A 41 8.50 5.97 -1.38
N SER A 42 8.40 5.42 -2.59
CA SER A 42 7.23 4.69 -3.09
C SER A 42 7.24 3.23 -2.67
N HIS A 43 8.31 2.78 -2.01
CA HIS A 43 8.53 1.41 -1.59
C HIS A 43 8.57 0.39 -2.73
N THR A 44 8.95 0.80 -3.94
CA THR A 44 8.96 -0.07 -5.13
C THR A 44 10.38 -0.41 -5.59
N VAL A 45 11.12 0.60 -6.04
CA VAL A 45 12.44 0.43 -6.68
C VAL A 45 13.56 1.14 -5.93
N GLU A 46 13.24 1.95 -4.94
CA GLU A 46 14.23 2.78 -4.26
C GLU A 46 15.25 1.95 -3.48
N PRO A 47 16.56 2.30 -3.57
CA PRO A 47 17.58 1.67 -2.73
C PRO A 47 17.43 2.13 -1.27
N GLY A 48 17.63 1.23 -0.31
CA GLY A 48 17.49 1.53 1.12
C GLY A 48 16.04 1.73 1.57
N CYS A 49 15.11 0.99 0.97
CA CYS A 49 13.71 0.99 1.38
C CYS A 49 13.50 0.03 2.56
N ALA A 50 13.37 0.58 3.77
CA ALA A 50 13.11 -0.21 4.97
C ALA A 50 11.84 -1.09 4.89
N VAL A 51 10.82 -0.67 4.14
CA VAL A 51 9.64 -1.51 3.89
C VAL A 51 9.99 -2.76 3.09
N ARG A 52 10.82 -2.65 2.05
CA ARG A 52 11.27 -3.81 1.27
C ARG A 52 12.17 -4.72 2.10
N ASP A 53 13.08 -4.15 2.88
CA ASP A 53 13.95 -4.90 3.78
C ASP A 53 13.12 -5.66 4.85
N ALA A 54 12.05 -5.04 5.35
CA ALA A 54 11.12 -5.66 6.28
C ALA A 54 10.30 -6.78 5.63
N VAL A 55 9.95 -6.68 4.34
CA VAL A 55 9.32 -7.77 3.58
C VAL A 55 10.31 -8.93 3.41
N GLU A 56 11.56 -8.66 3.01
CA GLU A 56 12.61 -9.67 2.85
C GLU A 56 12.95 -10.37 4.18
N SER A 57 12.89 -9.62 5.28
CA SER A 57 13.12 -10.14 6.65
C SER A 57 11.89 -10.85 7.24
N GLY A 58 10.74 -10.87 6.55
CA GLY A 58 9.51 -11.50 7.00
C GLY A 58 8.75 -10.74 8.10
N LEU A 59 9.11 -9.48 8.37
CA LEU A 59 8.41 -8.59 9.30
C LEU A 59 7.11 -8.06 8.69
N ILE A 60 7.07 -7.90 7.37
CA ILE A 60 5.85 -7.64 6.60
C ILE A 60 5.54 -8.88 5.77
N GLN A 61 4.28 -9.28 5.73
CA GLN A 61 3.88 -10.42 4.90
C GLN A 61 4.03 -10.09 3.40
N PRO A 62 4.67 -10.98 2.61
CA PRO A 62 4.84 -10.76 1.16
C PRO A 62 3.52 -10.52 0.43
N SER A 63 2.44 -11.23 0.81
CA SER A 63 1.11 -11.05 0.23
C SER A 63 0.55 -9.63 0.42
N ARG A 64 0.90 -8.96 1.53
CA ARG A 64 0.49 -7.58 1.80
C ARG A 64 1.25 -6.60 0.91
N TYR A 65 2.54 -6.84 0.73
CA TYR A 65 3.37 -6.07 -0.20
C TYR A 65 2.95 -6.27 -1.66
N GLU A 66 2.63 -7.49 -2.08
CA GLU A 66 2.06 -7.78 -3.40
C GLU A 66 0.72 -7.06 -3.61
N SER A 67 -0.16 -7.07 -2.61
CA SER A 67 -1.43 -6.32 -2.66
C SER A 67 -1.20 -4.82 -2.83
N TYR A 68 -0.19 -4.27 -2.15
CA TYR A 68 0.19 -2.88 -2.31
C TYR A 68 0.64 -2.57 -3.74
N LEU A 69 1.51 -3.40 -4.33
CA LEU A 69 1.99 -3.22 -5.69
C LEU A 69 0.84 -3.28 -6.72
N LEU A 70 -0.08 -4.23 -6.57
CA LEU A 70 -1.25 -4.35 -7.46
C LEU A 70 -2.15 -3.11 -7.40
N LEU A 71 -2.42 -2.60 -6.18
CA LEU A 71 -3.20 -1.38 -6.03
C LEU A 71 -2.45 -0.16 -6.58
N LEU A 72 -1.14 -0.11 -6.39
CA LEU A 72 -0.28 0.96 -6.88
C LEU A 72 -0.28 1.02 -8.42
N GLU A 73 -0.22 -0.14 -9.07
CA GLU A 73 -0.31 -0.29 -10.54
C GLU A 73 -1.70 0.09 -11.05
N SER A 74 -2.78 -0.36 -10.38
CA SER A 74 -4.15 0.02 -10.79
C SER A 74 -4.39 1.53 -10.75
N LEU A 75 -3.74 2.26 -9.83
CA LEU A 75 -3.82 3.71 -9.74
C LEU A 75 -3.01 4.43 -10.84
N GLU A 76 -2.05 3.76 -11.50
CA GLU A 76 -1.33 4.31 -12.66
C GLU A 76 -2.16 4.26 -13.95
N GLU A 77 -3.14 3.36 -14.03
CA GLU A 77 -4.01 3.21 -15.20
C GLU A 77 -5.17 4.23 -15.23
N ASP A 78 -5.47 4.87 -14.09
CA ASP A 78 -6.59 5.79 -13.90
C ASP A 78 -6.22 7.30 -14.03
N ASP A 79 -4.94 7.65 -14.24
CA ASP A 79 -4.42 9.03 -14.45
C ASP A 79 -4.18 9.33 -15.95
#